data_AF-A0AAW8F700-F1
#
_entry.id   AF-A0AAW8F700-F1
#
_cell.length_a   1.000
_cell.length_b   1.000
_cell.length_c   1.000
_cell.angle_alpha   90.00
_cell.angle_beta   90.00
_cell.angle_gamma   90.00
#
_symmetry.space_group_name_H-M   'P 1'
#
loop_
_entity.id
_entity.type
_entity.pdbx_description
1 polymer ?
#
loop_
_entity_poly.entity_id
_entity_poly.type
_entity_poly.pdbx_seq_one_letter_code
_entity_poly.pdbx_strand_id
1 'polypeptide(L)'
;MLHRGQESTDGTGGGELLVPMAWLYAEYIADELLRSGDLMPPTSFEFRAGRDALALTVFLADTEGELSGIQVVSQLENWLSLTAYDQPWQDWVCERIAALTAAAVATGEPAPDLELAAAAWRWLEETELLAPDLNAVPGGGAGVGEDEGPKVWTPAWQLGLPLGHLAIHLF
;
A
#
# COMPACT_ATOMS: atom_id res chain seq x y z
N MET A 1 -0.65 -59.85 30.13
CA MET A 1 -0.32 -58.69 30.97
C MET A 1 -0.81 -57.45 30.24
N LEU A 2 -1.73 -56.73 30.87
CA LEU A 2 -2.37 -55.50 30.38
C LEU A 2 -1.51 -54.30 30.79
N HIS A 3 -1.07 -53.50 29.81
CA HIS A 3 -0.68 -52.09 29.98
C HIS A 3 -1.42 -51.35 28.86
N ARG A 4 -2.67 -50.93 29.06
CA ARG A 4 -3.10 -49.67 29.72
C ARG A 4 -2.42 -48.45 29.12
N GLY A 5 -3.11 -47.89 28.12
CA GLY A 5 -3.49 -46.48 28.02
C GLY A 5 -2.40 -45.44 28.28
N GLN A 6 -1.95 -44.81 27.20
CA GLN A 6 -1.63 -43.40 27.24
C GLN A 6 -2.16 -42.74 25.96
N GLU A 7 -3.45 -42.40 26.00
CA GLU A 7 -3.99 -41.29 25.23
C GLU A 7 -3.18 -40.05 25.62
N SER A 8 -2.30 -39.59 24.74
CA SER A 8 -1.60 -38.33 24.90
C SER A 8 -2.20 -37.33 23.92
N THR A 9 -3.08 -36.50 24.49
CA THR A 9 -3.30 -35.08 24.16
C THR A 9 -3.56 -34.74 22.71
N ASP A 10 -4.86 -34.68 22.41
CA ASP A 10 -5.45 -33.72 21.49
C ASP A 10 -4.97 -32.30 21.86
N GLY A 11 -3.93 -31.84 21.16
CA GLY A 11 -3.36 -30.51 21.27
C GLY A 11 -4.02 -29.59 20.26
N THR A 12 -5.29 -29.28 20.45
CA THR A 12 -5.96 -28.17 19.76
C THR A 12 -5.38 -26.87 20.30
N GLY A 13 -4.34 -26.36 19.65
CA GLY A 13 -3.61 -25.16 20.09
C GLY A 13 -2.56 -24.70 19.08
N GLY A 14 -2.80 -24.91 17.79
CA GLY A 14 -2.02 -24.30 16.72
C GLY A 14 -2.67 -22.97 16.36
N GLY A 15 -2.28 -21.89 17.05
CA GLY A 15 -2.48 -20.55 16.52
C GLY A 15 -1.62 -20.42 15.27
N GLU A 16 -2.14 -20.89 14.14
CA GLU A 16 -1.51 -20.73 12.84
C GLU A 16 -1.47 -19.23 12.58
N LEU A 17 -0.28 -18.63 12.75
CA LEU A 17 -0.02 -17.23 12.41
C LEU A 17 -0.38 -17.07 10.94
N LEU A 18 -1.55 -16.49 10.67
CA LEU A 18 -1.98 -16.19 9.31
C LEU A 18 -0.98 -15.20 8.71
N VAL A 19 -0.27 -15.65 7.67
CA VAL A 19 0.65 -14.79 6.92
C VAL A 19 -0.19 -13.87 6.03
N PRO A 20 -0.04 -12.54 6.14
CA PRO A 20 -0.83 -11.56 5.37
C PRO A 20 -0.34 -11.51 3.93
N MET A 21 -0.64 -12.56 3.17
CA MET A 21 -0.11 -12.72 1.81
C MET A 21 -0.62 -11.66 0.84
N ALA A 22 -1.88 -11.25 0.93
CA ALA A 22 -2.47 -10.30 -0.01
C ALA A 22 -1.83 -8.91 0.13
N TRP A 23 -1.62 -8.45 1.36
CA TRP A 23 -0.91 -7.20 1.62
C TRP A 23 0.55 -7.26 1.16
N LEU A 24 1.26 -8.34 1.48
CA LEU A 24 2.66 -8.51 1.05
C LEU A 24 2.81 -8.54 -0.48
N TYR A 25 1.85 -9.14 -1.20
CA TYR A 25 1.81 -9.09 -2.66
C TYR A 25 1.56 -7.68 -3.18
N ALA A 26 0.63 -6.93 -2.57
CA ALA A 26 0.36 -5.56 -2.95
C ALA A 26 1.58 -4.64 -2.73
N GLU A 27 2.27 -4.79 -1.59
CA GLU A 27 3.53 -4.08 -1.31
C GLU A 27 4.62 -4.41 -2.34
N TYR A 28 4.76 -5.70 -2.69
CA TYR A 28 5.75 -6.14 -3.67
C TYR A 28 5.46 -5.54 -5.05
N ILE A 29 4.21 -5.59 -5.53
CA ILE A 29 3.81 -4.99 -6.81
C ILE A 29 4.09 -3.48 -6.80
N ALA A 30 3.72 -2.79 -5.73
CA ALA A 30 3.94 -1.35 -5.60
C ALA A 30 5.43 -0.98 -5.60
N ASP A 31 6.26 -1.73 -4.88
CA ASP A 31 7.69 -1.54 -4.80
C ASP A 31 8.38 -1.79 -6.16
N GLU A 32 7.97 -2.84 -6.89
CA GLU A 32 8.48 -3.10 -8.25
C GLU A 32 8.07 -2.01 -9.25
N LEU A 33 6.81 -1.56 -9.22
CA LEU A 33 6.33 -0.46 -10.07
C LEU A 33 7.14 0.83 -9.83
N LEU A 34 7.34 1.21 -8.57
CA LEU A 34 8.12 2.41 -8.24
C LEU A 34 9.60 2.30 -8.59
N ARG A 35 10.22 1.14 -8.36
CA ARG A 35 11.62 0.92 -8.75
C ARG A 35 11.80 0.95 -10.25
N SER A 36 10.84 0.45 -11.02
CA SER A 36 10.90 0.48 -12.48
C SER A 36 10.86 1.92 -13.02
N GLY A 37 10.10 2.81 -12.36
CA GLY A 37 10.01 4.22 -12.73
C GLY A 37 11.21 5.08 -12.31
N ASP A 38 12.11 4.58 -11.45
CA ASP A 38 13.27 5.30 -10.89
C ASP A 38 12.94 6.74 -10.40
N LEU A 39 11.74 6.92 -9.85
CA LEU A 39 11.19 8.25 -9.55
C LEU A 39 11.85 8.88 -8.32
N MET A 40 12.19 8.07 -7.31
CA MET A 40 12.75 8.51 -6.03
C MET A 40 13.68 7.45 -5.44
N PRO A 41 14.66 7.83 -4.60
CA PRO A 41 15.50 6.87 -3.89
C PRO A 41 14.66 5.95 -2.98
N PRO A 42 14.90 4.61 -2.97
CA PRO A 42 14.11 3.66 -2.16
C PRO A 42 14.13 3.89 -0.65
N THR A 43 15.08 4.68 -0.15
CA THR A 43 15.23 5.03 1.27
C THR A 43 14.51 6.32 1.65
N SER A 44 13.88 7.00 0.69
CA SER A 44 13.18 8.28 0.90
C SER A 44 11.78 8.09 1.48
N PHE A 45 11.26 9.11 2.16
CA PHE A 45 9.89 9.09 2.68
C PHE A 45 8.85 9.21 1.56
N GLU A 46 9.20 9.87 0.48
CA GLU A 46 8.41 10.02 -0.74
C GLU A 46 8.25 8.68 -1.45
N PHE A 47 9.33 7.89 -1.54
CA PHE A 47 9.24 6.52 -2.06
C PHE A 47 8.29 5.67 -1.22
N ARG A 48 8.41 5.74 0.12
CA ARG A 48 7.48 5.04 1.00
C ARG A 48 6.04 5.53 0.81
N ALA A 49 5.81 6.83 0.70
CA ALA A 49 4.49 7.39 0.49
C ALA A 49 3.86 6.90 -0.83
N GLY A 50 4.64 6.89 -1.91
CA GLY A 50 4.22 6.32 -3.20
C GLY A 50 3.90 4.84 -3.08
N ARG A 51 4.78 4.08 -2.41
CA ARG A 51 4.64 2.62 -2.27
C ARG A 51 3.41 2.27 -1.46
N ASP A 52 3.22 2.91 -0.32
CA ASP A 52 2.10 2.63 0.59
C ASP A 52 0.77 3.06 -0.07
N ALA A 53 0.73 4.18 -0.82
CA ALA A 53 -0.47 4.60 -1.56
C ALA A 53 -0.81 3.64 -2.72
N LEU A 54 0.20 3.18 -3.44
CA LEU A 54 0.01 2.22 -4.54
C LEU A 54 -0.38 0.83 -4.00
N ALA A 55 0.25 0.36 -2.93
CA ALA A 55 -0.10 -0.90 -2.27
C ALA A 55 -1.54 -0.90 -1.75
N LEU A 56 -1.99 0.20 -1.14
CA LEU A 56 -3.40 0.39 -0.76
C LEU A 56 -4.34 0.31 -1.96
N THR A 57 -3.97 0.95 -3.06
CA THR A 57 -4.78 0.93 -4.29
C THR A 57 -4.91 -0.50 -4.84
N VAL A 58 -3.78 -1.22 -4.93
CA VAL A 58 -3.75 -2.61 -5.40
C VAL A 58 -4.58 -3.51 -4.49
N PHE A 59 -4.36 -3.43 -3.18
CA PHE A 59 -5.03 -4.26 -2.18
C PHE A 59 -6.54 -4.01 -2.12
N LEU A 60 -6.98 -2.74 -2.11
CA LEU A 60 -8.39 -2.38 -1.96
C LEU A 60 -9.19 -2.48 -3.27
N ALA A 61 -8.50 -2.50 -4.41
CA ALA A 61 -9.11 -2.79 -5.70
C ALA A 61 -9.36 -4.29 -5.91
N ASP A 62 -8.53 -5.17 -5.33
CA ASP A 62 -8.68 -6.63 -5.43
C ASP A 62 -9.66 -7.20 -4.37
N THR A 63 -10.94 -6.85 -4.47
CA THR A 63 -11.96 -7.33 -3.52
C THR A 63 -12.43 -8.77 -3.75
N GLU A 64 -11.93 -9.48 -4.77
CA GLU A 64 -12.33 -10.87 -5.08
C GLU A 64 -11.20 -11.91 -4.88
N GLY A 65 -10.04 -11.49 -4.38
CA GLY A 65 -8.92 -12.39 -4.08
C GLY A 65 -8.21 -12.93 -5.33
N GLU A 66 -8.21 -12.15 -6.42
CA GLU A 66 -7.78 -12.56 -7.75
C GLU A 66 -6.47 -11.90 -8.21
N LEU A 67 -5.56 -11.52 -7.30
CA LEU A 67 -4.16 -11.17 -7.66
C LEU A 67 -3.34 -12.39 -8.14
N SER A 68 -3.85 -13.12 -9.15
CA SER A 68 -3.06 -14.03 -9.98
C SER A 68 -2.33 -13.18 -11.02
N GLY A 69 -1.00 -13.29 -11.10
CA GLY A 69 -0.11 -12.35 -11.80
C GLY A 69 -0.40 -12.02 -13.28
N ILE A 70 -1.32 -12.73 -13.94
CA ILE A 70 -1.81 -12.40 -15.30
C ILE A 70 -2.81 -11.24 -15.29
N GLN A 71 -3.52 -11.00 -14.17
CA GLN A 71 -4.48 -9.91 -14.05
C GLN A 71 -3.83 -8.54 -13.81
N VAL A 72 -2.59 -8.47 -13.30
CA VAL A 72 -1.92 -7.21 -12.96
C VAL A 72 -1.94 -6.23 -14.13
N VAL A 73 -1.57 -6.68 -15.34
CA VAL A 73 -1.56 -5.84 -16.55
C VAL A 73 -2.96 -5.34 -16.90
N SER A 74 -3.98 -6.19 -16.77
CA SER A 74 -5.38 -5.82 -17.01
C SER A 74 -5.94 -4.87 -15.95
N GLN A 75 -5.36 -4.85 -14.74
CA GLN A 75 -5.76 -3.98 -13.63
C GLN A 75 -5.05 -2.62 -13.62
N LEU A 76 -3.98 -2.44 -14.43
CA LEU A 76 -3.24 -1.17 -14.49
C LEU A 76 -4.15 0.00 -14.88
N GLU A 77 -5.06 -0.19 -15.85
CA GLU A 77 -6.01 0.86 -16.25
C GLU A 77 -6.97 1.24 -15.11
N ASN A 78 -7.40 0.27 -14.30
CA ASN A 78 -8.23 0.49 -13.12
C ASN A 78 -7.45 1.26 -12.04
N TRP A 79 -6.21 0.88 -11.76
CA TRP A 79 -5.37 1.59 -10.79
C TRP A 79 -5.03 3.01 -11.26
N LEU A 80 -4.78 3.23 -12.55
CA LEU A 80 -4.62 4.57 -13.13
C LEU A 80 -5.85 5.42 -12.92
N SER A 81 -7.04 4.85 -13.16
CA SER A 81 -8.30 5.57 -12.92
C SER A 81 -8.48 5.94 -11.46
N LEU A 82 -8.14 5.05 -10.51
CA LEU A 82 -8.27 5.31 -9.08
C LEU A 82 -7.25 6.33 -8.55
N THR A 83 -6.08 6.40 -9.17
CA THR A 83 -4.99 7.30 -8.75
C THR A 83 -4.98 8.64 -9.50
N ALA A 84 -5.95 8.87 -10.39
CA ALA A 84 -6.08 10.13 -11.11
C ALA A 84 -6.40 11.29 -10.15
N TYR A 85 -5.85 12.47 -10.45
CA TYR A 85 -5.93 13.66 -9.59
C TYR A 85 -7.36 14.14 -9.27
N ASP A 86 -8.33 13.82 -10.13
CA ASP A 86 -9.73 14.21 -9.96
C ASP A 86 -10.56 13.25 -9.10
N GLN A 87 -9.95 12.13 -8.65
CA GLN A 87 -10.65 11.16 -7.82
C GLN A 87 -10.53 11.48 -6.33
N PRO A 88 -11.61 11.29 -5.54
CA PRO A 88 -11.56 11.38 -4.09
C PRO A 88 -10.93 10.12 -3.50
N TRP A 89 -9.66 9.86 -3.83
CA TRP A 89 -8.96 8.62 -3.48
C TRP A 89 -8.94 8.37 -1.96
N GLN A 90 -8.76 9.41 -1.15
CA GLN A 90 -8.83 9.31 0.31
C GLN A 90 -10.18 8.77 0.78
N ASP A 91 -11.29 9.36 0.31
CA ASP A 91 -12.64 8.92 0.71
C ASP A 91 -12.87 7.47 0.28
N TRP A 92 -12.42 7.11 -0.92
CA TRP A 92 -12.49 5.73 -1.42
C TRP A 92 -11.71 4.75 -0.53
N VAL A 93 -10.48 5.08 -0.14
CA VAL A 93 -9.68 4.23 0.79
C VAL A 93 -10.40 4.07 2.13
N CYS A 94 -10.89 5.17 2.72
CA CYS A 94 -11.60 5.14 3.99
C CYS A 94 -12.86 4.27 3.92
N GLU A 95 -13.67 4.43 2.87
CA GLU A 95 -14.88 3.63 2.65
C GLU A 95 -14.56 2.14 2.50
N ARG A 96 -13.50 1.80 1.75
CA ARG A 96 -13.09 0.40 1.51
C ARG A 96 -12.55 -0.26 2.77
N ILE A 97 -11.68 0.41 3.52
CA ILE A 97 -11.17 -0.11 4.80
C ILE A 97 -12.33 -0.33 5.79
N ALA A 98 -13.27 0.62 5.86
CA ALA A 98 -14.43 0.49 6.74
C ALA A 98 -15.33 -0.69 6.35
N ALA A 99 -15.58 -0.89 5.05
CA ALA A 99 -16.37 -2.00 4.53
C ALA A 99 -15.72 -3.36 4.84
N LEU A 100 -14.41 -3.50 4.59
CA LEU A 100 -13.67 -4.74 4.88
C LEU A 100 -13.58 -5.01 6.39
N THR A 101 -13.44 -3.96 7.21
CA THR A 101 -13.43 -4.08 8.67
C THR A 101 -14.78 -4.58 9.17
N ALA A 102 -15.89 -4.03 8.67
CA ALA A 102 -17.22 -4.49 9.02
C ALA A 102 -17.46 -5.95 8.61
N ALA A 103 -16.96 -6.37 7.45
CA ALA A 103 -17.03 -7.75 6.99
C ALA A 103 -16.23 -8.70 7.90
N ALA A 104 -14.98 -8.36 8.24
CA ALA A 104 -14.15 -9.16 9.15
C ALA A 104 -14.76 -9.29 10.55
N VAL A 105 -15.36 -8.21 11.08
CA VAL A 105 -16.09 -8.25 12.36
C VAL A 105 -17.31 -9.18 12.28
N ALA A 106 -18.01 -9.22 11.14
CA ALA A 106 -19.17 -10.08 10.95
C ALA A 106 -18.80 -11.57 10.82
N THR A 107 -17.67 -11.90 10.20
CA THR A 107 -17.18 -13.29 10.10
C THR A 107 -16.48 -13.74 11.38
N GLY A 108 -15.95 -12.80 12.18
CA GLY A 108 -15.17 -13.09 13.38
C GLY A 108 -13.79 -13.69 13.07
N GLU A 109 -13.37 -13.62 11.81
CA GLU A 109 -12.07 -14.13 11.37
C GLU A 109 -10.99 -13.05 11.48
N PRO A 110 -9.77 -13.40 11.93
CA PRO A 110 -8.64 -12.49 11.89
C PRO A 110 -8.33 -12.05 10.44
N ALA A 111 -8.13 -10.74 10.26
CA ALA A 111 -7.84 -10.13 8.96
C ALA A 111 -6.48 -9.41 8.99
N PRO A 112 -5.35 -10.15 9.06
CA PRO A 112 -4.02 -9.56 9.23
C PRO A 112 -3.61 -8.66 8.06
N ASP A 113 -4.03 -8.97 6.83
CA ASP A 113 -3.81 -8.11 5.66
C ASP A 113 -4.46 -6.74 5.83
N LEU A 114 -5.69 -6.72 6.36
CA LEU A 114 -6.45 -5.49 6.59
C LEU A 114 -5.83 -4.65 7.72
N GLU A 115 -5.29 -5.29 8.76
CA GLU A 115 -4.57 -4.59 9.83
C GLU A 115 -3.34 -3.86 9.30
N LEU A 116 -2.57 -4.50 8.41
CA LEU A 116 -1.41 -3.87 7.76
C LEU A 116 -1.82 -2.74 6.82
N ALA A 117 -2.86 -2.95 6.00
CA ALA A 117 -3.41 -1.91 5.14
C ALA A 117 -3.88 -0.69 5.94
N ALA A 118 -4.62 -0.91 7.04
CA ALA A 118 -5.06 0.17 7.92
C ALA A 118 -3.89 0.90 8.58
N ALA A 119 -2.82 0.18 8.95
CA ALA A 119 -1.61 0.80 9.49
C ALA A 119 -0.89 1.68 8.45
N ALA A 120 -0.83 1.23 7.18
CA ALA A 120 -0.28 2.01 6.09
C ALA A 120 -1.10 3.28 5.80
N TRP A 121 -2.44 3.15 5.74
CA TRP A 121 -3.34 4.30 5.59
C TRP A 121 -3.14 5.32 6.71
N ARG A 122 -3.12 4.86 7.97
CA ARG A 122 -2.90 5.73 9.13
C ARG A 122 -1.54 6.44 9.05
N TRP A 123 -0.48 5.76 8.63
CA TRP A 123 0.82 6.41 8.45
C TRP A 123 0.76 7.50 7.39
N LEU A 124 0.08 7.26 6.26
CA LEU A 124 -0.06 8.23 5.18
C LEU A 124 -0.91 9.45 5.57
N GLU A 125 -1.94 9.24 6.39
CA GLU A 125 -2.83 10.28 6.88
C GLU A 125 -2.18 11.14 7.97
N GLU A 126 -1.47 10.51 8.92
CA GLU A 126 -0.88 11.19 10.08
C GLU A 126 0.49 11.81 9.81
N THR A 127 1.19 11.35 8.76
CA THR A 127 2.53 11.85 8.43
C THR A 127 2.45 13.00 7.44
N GLU A 128 3.00 14.14 7.82
CA GLU A 128 3.22 15.25 6.89
C GLU A 128 4.65 15.19 6.34
N LEU A 129 4.77 15.36 5.03
CA LEU A 129 6.03 15.46 4.32
C LEU A 129 6.19 16.88 3.80
N LEU A 130 7.44 17.36 3.81
CA LEU A 130 7.77 18.59 3.13
C LEU A 130 7.68 18.30 1.64
N ALA A 131 6.70 18.88 0.93
CA ALA A 131 6.58 18.68 -0.50
C ALA A 131 7.89 19.10 -1.19
N PRO A 132 8.70 18.17 -1.74
CA PRO A 132 9.74 18.57 -2.66
C PRO A 132 9.04 19.09 -3.91
N ASP A 133 9.67 20.02 -4.63
CA ASP A 133 9.15 20.43 -5.94
C ASP A 133 9.21 19.22 -6.88
N LEU A 134 8.10 18.49 -7.02
CA LEU A 134 8.00 17.27 -7.85
C LEU A 134 8.18 17.57 -9.35
N ASN A 135 8.29 18.85 -9.75
CA ASN A 135 8.70 19.27 -11.08
C ASN A 135 10.23 19.36 -11.28
N ALA A 136 11.04 19.08 -10.25
CA ALA A 136 12.49 19.06 -10.37
C ALA A 136 12.94 17.82 -11.17
N VAL A 137 12.98 17.96 -12.49
CA VAL A 137 13.45 16.96 -13.45
C VAL A 137 14.84 16.44 -13.04
N PRO A 138 15.07 15.12 -12.98
CA PRO A 138 16.41 14.57 -12.74
C PRO A 138 17.26 14.81 -13.99
N GLY A 139 18.12 15.84 -13.95
CA GLY A 139 19.02 16.18 -15.07
C GLY A 139 19.44 17.64 -15.18
N GLY A 140 18.85 18.56 -14.42
CA GLY A 140 19.29 19.95 -14.35
C GLY A 140 20.47 20.10 -13.40
N GLY A 141 21.66 20.43 -13.91
CA GLY A 141 22.88 20.58 -13.13
C GLY A 141 22.71 21.49 -11.91
N ALA A 142 23.41 21.14 -10.83
CA ALA A 142 23.47 21.88 -9.57
C ALA A 142 23.83 23.36 -9.79
N GLY A 143 22.80 24.18 -9.98
CA GLY A 143 22.85 25.63 -9.95
C GLY A 143 22.64 26.10 -8.53
N VAL A 144 23.66 26.71 -7.96
CA VAL A 144 23.68 27.35 -6.64
C VAL A 144 22.56 28.38 -6.54
N GLY A 145 21.56 28.13 -5.67
CA GLY A 145 20.71 29.18 -5.07
C GLY A 145 19.22 29.10 -5.34
N GLU A 146 18.51 28.11 -4.80
CA GLU A 146 17.05 28.14 -4.62
C GLU A 146 16.69 27.47 -3.28
N ASP A 147 16.87 28.19 -2.18
CA ASP A 147 16.12 27.92 -0.95
C ASP A 147 14.99 28.97 -0.91
N GLU A 148 13.85 28.59 -0.35
CA GLU A 148 12.74 29.48 0.04
C GLU A 148 11.59 29.72 -0.98
N GLY A 149 11.11 28.66 -1.63
CA GLY A 149 9.65 28.53 -1.87
C GLY A 149 8.93 28.25 -0.53
N PRO A 150 7.64 28.62 -0.36
CA PRO A 150 6.92 28.33 0.88
C PRO A 150 6.96 26.83 1.16
N LYS A 151 7.52 26.45 2.31
CA LYS A 151 7.58 25.06 2.79
C LYS A 151 6.18 24.60 3.13
N VAL A 152 5.49 24.02 2.15
CA VAL A 152 4.16 23.44 2.35
C VAL A 152 4.34 22.04 2.91
N TRP A 153 3.91 21.86 4.14
CA TRP A 153 3.73 20.54 4.73
C TRP A 153 2.44 19.96 4.19
N THR A 154 2.52 18.80 3.57
CA THR A 154 1.35 18.10 3.02
C THR A 154 1.29 16.69 3.59
N PRO A 155 0.09 16.14 3.81
CA PRO A 155 -0.07 14.74 4.14
C PRO A 155 0.65 13.84 3.14
N ALA A 156 1.30 12.78 3.62
CA ALA A 156 2.13 11.91 2.79
C ALA A 156 1.34 11.30 1.62
N TRP A 157 0.05 10.99 1.79
CA TRP A 157 -0.79 10.50 0.68
C TRP A 157 -0.92 11.49 -0.48
N GLN A 158 -0.88 12.81 -0.23
CA GLN A 158 -1.01 13.81 -1.30
C GLN A 158 0.22 13.83 -2.22
N LEU A 159 1.39 13.43 -1.71
CA LEU A 159 2.59 13.24 -2.52
C LEU A 159 2.69 11.80 -3.04
N GLY A 160 2.28 10.82 -2.25
CA GLY A 160 2.32 9.41 -2.61
C GLY A 160 1.42 9.07 -3.78
N LEU A 161 0.22 9.65 -3.85
CA LEU A 161 -0.75 9.38 -4.91
C LEU A 161 -0.23 9.73 -6.32
N PRO A 162 0.26 10.95 -6.60
CA PRO A 162 0.82 11.27 -7.91
C PRO A 162 2.09 10.46 -8.22
N LEU A 163 2.91 10.12 -7.22
CA LEU A 163 4.07 9.24 -7.43
C LEU A 163 3.65 7.83 -7.85
N GLY A 164 2.65 7.25 -7.18
CA GLY A 164 2.07 5.96 -7.56
C GLY A 164 1.45 5.99 -8.96
N HIS A 165 0.72 7.05 -9.28
CA HIS A 165 0.14 7.27 -10.61
C HIS A 165 1.21 7.31 -11.71
N LEU A 166 2.30 8.07 -11.49
CA LEU A 166 3.43 8.14 -12.42
C LEU A 166 4.14 6.79 -12.57
N ALA A 167 4.33 6.06 -11.47
CA ALA A 167 4.94 4.74 -11.51
C ALA A 167 4.16 3.75 -12.39
N ILE A 168 2.83 3.75 -12.31
CA ILE A 168 1.98 2.93 -13.17
C ILE A 168 2.11 3.36 -14.65
N HIS A 169 2.21 4.65 -14.92
CA HIS A 169 2.37 5.18 -16.28
C HIS A 169 3.71 4.84 -16.94
N LEU A 170 4.77 4.63 -16.16
CA LEU A 170 6.12 4.38 -16.65
C LEU A 170 6.44 2.88 -16.83
N PHE A 171 5.58 2.00 -16.31
CA PHE A 171 5.70 0.54 -16.40
C PHE A 171 5.12 0.01 -17.72
#